data_AF-A0A954RQM9-F1
#
_entry.id   AF-A0A954RQM9-F1
#
_cell.length_a   1.000
_cell.length_b   1.000
_cell.length_c   1.000
_cell.angle_alpha   90.00
_cell.angle_beta   90.00
_cell.angle_gamma   90.00
#
_symmetry.space_group_name_H-M   'P 1'
#
loop_
_entity.id
_entity.type
_entity.pdbx_description
1 polymer ?
#
loop_
_entity_poly.entity_id
_entity_poly.type
_entity_poly.pdbx_seq_one_letter_code
_entity_poly.pdbx_strand_id
1 'polypeptide(L)'
;MRLTLRTLLAYLDRILEPRDAQELEQKVQESDIANQLVKRIHRVLAAKQPEALPLDAQGLGRNANSVAEYLDNTLPPQEVPDFERVCLDSDAQLAEVAACHQILTLVLGEPAAFDSGLKQQIYRLDPRTAAAEPASAPTADAAPAARWVNPTQPGEAARRVDPAPPAANVATAAKLAAGTVSRALRDDEDE
;
A
#
# COMPACT_ATOMS: atom_id res chain seq x y z
N MET A 1 24.75 -5.84 -5.60
CA MET A 1 23.28 -5.70 -5.74
C MET A 1 22.70 -6.23 -7.06
N ARG A 2 21.46 -6.76 -7.03
CA ARG A 2 20.61 -7.03 -8.22
C ARG A 2 19.95 -5.73 -8.67
N LEU A 3 19.79 -5.56 -9.99
CA LEU A 3 19.11 -4.40 -10.58
C LEU A 3 17.63 -4.76 -10.77
N THR A 4 16.78 -4.42 -9.80
CA THR A 4 15.32 -4.64 -9.85
C THR A 4 14.58 -3.32 -9.60
N LEU A 5 13.28 -3.29 -9.92
CA LEU A 5 12.45 -2.08 -9.71
C LEU A 5 12.53 -1.61 -8.25
N ARG A 6 12.43 -2.53 -7.29
CA ARG A 6 12.55 -2.22 -5.85
C ARG A 6 13.87 -1.56 -5.48
N THR A 7 14.99 -2.11 -5.95
CA THR A 7 16.31 -1.52 -5.65
C THR A 7 16.47 -0.14 -6.27
N LEU A 8 15.83 0.10 -7.42
CA LEU A 8 15.84 1.37 -8.10
C LEU A 8 15.02 2.42 -7.34
N LEU A 9 13.83 2.07 -6.86
CA LEU A 9 13.00 2.93 -6.01
C LEU A 9 13.73 3.31 -4.72
N ALA A 10 14.35 2.33 -4.06
CA ALA A 10 15.12 2.54 -2.86
C ALA A 10 16.30 3.52 -3.07
N TYR A 11 16.94 3.49 -4.24
CA TYR A 11 17.97 4.45 -4.61
C TYR A 11 17.42 5.87 -4.83
N LEU A 12 16.27 6.00 -5.51
CA LEU A 12 15.63 7.29 -5.74
C LEU A 12 15.20 7.96 -4.44
N ASP A 13 14.71 7.18 -3.48
CA ASP A 13 14.30 7.68 -2.17
C ASP A 13 15.44 7.77 -1.15
N ARG A 14 16.69 7.51 -1.56
CA ARG A 14 17.91 7.63 -0.74
C ARG A 14 17.89 6.81 0.55
N ILE A 15 17.27 5.64 0.53
CA ILE A 15 17.23 4.71 1.67
C ILE A 15 18.33 3.63 1.61
N LEU A 16 19.18 3.65 0.58
CA LEU A 16 20.33 2.75 0.45
C LEU A 16 21.52 3.21 1.29
N GLU A 17 22.36 2.25 1.69
CA GLU A 17 23.68 2.54 2.24
C GLU A 17 24.57 3.24 1.18
N PRO A 18 25.52 4.10 1.60
CA PRO A 18 26.33 4.88 0.66
C PRO A 18 27.09 4.03 -0.37
N ARG A 19 27.58 2.85 0.04
CA ARG A 19 28.28 1.92 -0.83
C ARG A 19 27.35 1.33 -1.90
N ASP A 20 26.18 0.87 -1.47
CA ASP A 20 25.19 0.27 -2.36
C ASP A 20 24.63 1.30 -3.35
N ALA A 21 24.43 2.54 -2.90
CA ALA A 21 24.00 3.64 -3.75
C ALA A 21 25.01 3.93 -4.88
N GLN A 22 26.31 3.94 -4.57
CA GLN A 22 27.38 4.12 -5.58
C GLN A 22 27.45 2.94 -6.56
N GLU A 23 27.38 1.71 -6.06
CA GLU A 23 27.35 0.52 -6.91
C GLU A 23 26.14 0.52 -7.85
N LEU A 24 24.98 0.99 -7.38
CA LEU A 24 23.78 1.09 -8.20
C LEU A 24 23.86 2.25 -9.19
N GLU A 25 24.39 3.40 -8.80
CA GLU A 25 24.61 4.54 -9.69
C GLU A 25 25.47 4.15 -10.88
N GLN A 26 26.58 3.45 -10.65
CA GLN A 26 27.43 2.95 -11.73
C GLN A 26 26.66 2.03 -12.68
N LYS A 27 25.86 1.10 -12.15
CA LYS A 27 25.02 0.20 -12.96
C LYS A 27 23.95 0.93 -13.76
N VAL A 28 23.37 1.99 -13.20
CA VAL A 28 22.40 2.83 -13.90
C VAL A 28 23.08 3.58 -15.04
N GLN A 29 24.28 4.11 -14.83
CA GLN A 29 25.07 4.78 -15.88
C GLN A 29 25.47 3.84 -17.01
N GLU A 30 25.83 2.59 -16.70
CA GLU A 30 26.20 1.57 -17.68
C GLU A 30 24.98 1.03 -18.46
N SER A 31 23.76 1.18 -17.93
CA SER A 31 22.54 0.64 -18.53
C SER A 31 21.59 1.74 -19.01
N ASP A 32 21.47 1.90 -20.34
CA ASP A 32 20.52 2.83 -20.96
C ASP A 32 19.08 2.57 -20.51
N ILE A 33 18.71 1.29 -20.35
CA ILE A 33 17.37 0.88 -19.91
C ILE A 33 17.09 1.39 -18.50
N ALA A 34 18.06 1.23 -17.58
CA ALA A 34 17.92 1.72 -16.20
C ALA A 34 17.81 3.25 -16.16
N ASN A 35 18.64 3.94 -16.94
CA ASN A 35 18.59 5.39 -17.08
C ASN A 35 17.23 5.89 -17.60
N GLN A 36 16.67 5.21 -18.61
CA GLN A 36 15.33 5.52 -19.13
C GLN A 36 14.25 5.25 -18.10
N LEU A 37 14.37 4.16 -17.34
CA LEU A 37 13.42 3.83 -16.27
C LEU A 37 13.44 4.87 -15.15
N VAL A 38 14.62 5.31 -14.70
CA VAL A 38 14.74 6.41 -13.71
C VAL A 38 14.03 7.67 -14.18
N LYS A 39 14.29 8.09 -15.44
CA LYS A 39 13.63 9.26 -16.03
C LYS A 39 12.12 9.09 -16.12
N ARG A 40 11.66 7.89 -16.48
CA ARG A 40 10.24 7.55 -16.54
C ARG A 40 9.58 7.63 -15.16
N ILE A 41 10.21 7.08 -14.12
CA ILE A 41 9.72 7.14 -12.73
C ILE A 41 9.57 8.60 -12.28
N HIS A 42 10.59 9.44 -12.48
CA HIS A 42 10.49 10.87 -12.15
C HIS A 42 9.37 11.58 -12.92
N ARG A 43 9.18 11.25 -14.20
CA ARG A 43 8.12 11.83 -15.03
C ARG A 43 6.73 11.46 -14.50
N VAL A 44 6.49 10.20 -14.17
CA VAL A 44 5.18 9.75 -13.68
C VAL A 44 4.88 10.31 -12.29
N LEU A 45 5.89 10.43 -11.42
CA LEU A 45 5.73 11.07 -10.10
C LEU A 45 5.47 12.57 -10.19
N ALA A 46 6.03 13.25 -11.20
CA ALA A 46 5.80 14.67 -11.43
C ALA A 46 4.43 14.98 -12.09
N ALA A 47 3.70 13.96 -12.55
CA ALA A 47 2.41 14.14 -13.20
C ALA A 47 1.35 14.62 -12.18
N LYS A 48 0.65 15.71 -12.52
CA LYS A 48 -0.24 16.45 -11.60
C LYS A 48 -1.54 15.72 -11.25
N GLN A 49 -1.90 14.68 -12.00
CA GLN A 49 -3.07 13.84 -11.80
C GLN A 49 -2.67 12.40 -12.14
N PRO A 50 -2.25 11.59 -11.15
CA PRO A 50 -2.04 10.17 -11.40
C PRO A 50 -3.39 9.57 -11.82
N GLU A 51 -3.36 8.77 -12.88
CA GLU A 51 -4.54 8.04 -13.33
C GLU A 51 -5.00 7.12 -12.19
N ALA A 52 -6.22 7.33 -11.70
CA ALA A 52 -6.73 6.56 -10.59
C ALA A 52 -6.94 5.11 -11.03
N LEU A 53 -6.27 4.18 -10.36
CA LEU A 53 -6.49 2.76 -10.61
C LEU A 53 -7.87 2.32 -10.09
N PRO A 54 -8.53 1.38 -10.79
CA PRO A 54 -9.79 0.84 -10.34
C PRO A 54 -9.61 0.13 -8.98
N LEU A 55 -10.47 0.47 -8.01
CA LEU A 55 -10.45 -0.09 -6.65
C LEU A 55 -10.82 -1.58 -6.63
N ASP A 56 -11.53 -2.04 -7.66
CA ASP A 56 -11.96 -3.41 -7.87
C ASP A 56 -11.02 -4.18 -8.79
N ALA A 57 -9.80 -3.71 -9.02
CA ALA A 57 -8.84 -4.45 -9.83
C ALA A 57 -8.43 -5.77 -9.15
N GLN A 58 -8.57 -6.89 -9.86
CA GLN A 58 -8.02 -8.18 -9.45
C GLN A 58 -6.77 -8.55 -10.25
N GLY A 59 -5.91 -9.35 -9.63
CA GLY A 59 -4.68 -9.85 -10.25
C GLY A 59 -3.41 -9.15 -9.76
N LEU A 60 -2.28 -9.80 -10.03
CA LEU A 60 -0.95 -9.37 -9.60
C LEU A 60 -0.60 -8.00 -10.20
N GLY A 61 -0.07 -7.08 -9.38
CA GLY A 61 0.30 -5.73 -9.82
C GLY A 61 -0.84 -4.72 -9.95
N ARG A 62 -2.10 -5.17 -9.90
CA ARG A 62 -3.27 -4.29 -10.12
C ARG A 62 -4.08 -4.04 -8.86
N ASN A 63 -3.90 -4.86 -7.82
CA ASN A 63 -4.61 -4.74 -6.56
C ASN A 63 -3.69 -4.21 -5.45
N ALA A 64 -4.27 -3.48 -4.50
CA ALA A 64 -3.52 -2.84 -3.42
C ALA A 64 -2.78 -3.83 -2.50
N ASN A 65 -3.31 -5.04 -2.29
CA ASN A 65 -2.67 -6.05 -1.44
C ASN A 65 -1.36 -6.53 -2.06
N SER A 66 -1.34 -6.84 -3.36
CA SER A 66 -0.13 -7.26 -4.06
C SER A 66 0.92 -6.14 -4.11
N VAL A 67 0.49 -4.88 -4.22
CA VAL A 67 1.39 -3.71 -4.10
C VAL A 67 2.01 -3.65 -2.71
N ALA A 68 1.20 -3.77 -1.65
CA ALA A 68 1.68 -3.80 -0.28
C ALA A 68 2.65 -4.97 -0.03
N GLU A 69 2.29 -6.18 -0.48
CA GLU A 69 3.14 -7.37 -0.36
C GLU A 69 4.48 -7.21 -1.09
N TYR A 70 4.48 -6.56 -2.26
CA TYR A 70 5.70 -6.26 -3.00
C TYR A 70 6.59 -5.24 -2.27
N LEU A 71 6.02 -4.20 -1.68
CA LEU A 71 6.74 -3.15 -0.96
C LEU A 71 7.29 -3.66 0.37
N ASP A 72 6.54 -4.51 1.09
CA ASP A 72 6.93 -5.10 2.37
C ASP A 72 7.85 -6.33 2.23
N ASN A 73 8.22 -6.71 0.99
CA ASN A 73 9.00 -7.91 0.69
C ASN A 73 8.35 -9.25 1.15
N THR A 74 7.03 -9.27 1.29
CA THR A 74 6.26 -10.48 1.66
C THR A 74 5.72 -11.23 0.45
N LEU A 75 5.74 -10.61 -0.74
CA LEU A 75 5.35 -11.26 -2.00
C LEU A 75 6.28 -12.46 -2.32
N PRO A 76 5.74 -13.61 -2.75
CA PRO A 76 6.53 -14.78 -3.11
C PRO A 76 7.63 -14.44 -4.13
N PRO A 77 8.89 -14.89 -3.95
CA PRO A 77 9.99 -14.56 -4.84
C PRO A 77 9.77 -14.97 -6.31
N GLN A 78 8.89 -15.96 -6.55
CA GLN A 78 8.51 -16.41 -7.89
C GLN A 78 7.59 -15.41 -8.61
N GLU A 79 6.79 -14.65 -7.86
CA GLU A 79 5.82 -13.69 -8.40
C GLU A 79 6.40 -12.29 -8.57
N VAL A 80 7.50 -11.98 -7.87
CA VAL A 80 8.21 -10.70 -7.97
C VAL A 80 8.54 -10.29 -9.42
N PRO A 81 9.12 -11.14 -10.28
CA PRO A 81 9.45 -10.75 -11.65
C PRO A 81 8.20 -10.43 -12.49
N ASP A 82 7.11 -11.17 -12.27
CA ASP A 82 5.87 -10.94 -13.00
C ASP A 82 5.20 -9.65 -12.54
N PHE A 83 5.20 -9.38 -11.23
CA PHE A 83 4.75 -8.10 -10.67
C PHE A 83 5.54 -6.92 -11.25
N GLU A 84 6.88 -7.02 -11.29
CA GLU A 84 7.74 -5.97 -11.84
C GLU A 84 7.45 -5.73 -13.33
N ARG A 85 7.16 -6.77 -14.11
CA ARG A 85 6.75 -6.60 -15.52
C ARG A 85 5.47 -5.80 -15.64
N VAL A 86 4.44 -6.09 -14.85
CA VAL A 86 3.17 -5.33 -14.91
C VAL A 86 3.39 -3.86 -14.60
N CYS A 87 4.22 -3.55 -13.60
CA CYS A 87 4.59 -2.18 -13.26
C CYS A 87 5.35 -1.49 -14.41
N LEU A 88 6.23 -2.20 -15.11
CA LEU A 88 6.98 -1.66 -16.24
C LEU A 88 6.10 -1.48 -17.49
N ASP A 89 5.01 -2.23 -17.63
CA ASP A 89 4.10 -2.12 -18.78
C ASP A 89 3.12 -0.94 -18.66
N SER A 90 2.84 -0.46 -17.43
CA SER A 90 1.83 0.58 -17.18
C SER A 90 2.38 1.75 -16.35
N ASP A 91 2.30 2.97 -16.92
CA ASP A 91 2.69 4.20 -16.19
C ASP A 91 1.84 4.43 -14.93
N ALA A 92 0.55 4.05 -14.95
CA ALA A 92 -0.33 4.18 -13.80
C ALA A 92 0.14 3.30 -12.62
N GLN A 93 0.46 2.03 -12.88
CA GLN A 93 0.98 1.13 -11.86
C GLN A 93 2.37 1.54 -11.38
N LEU A 94 3.24 1.96 -12.30
CA LEU A 94 4.55 2.47 -11.95
C LEU A 94 4.45 3.69 -11.02
N ALA A 95 3.52 4.62 -11.33
CA ALA A 95 3.27 5.79 -10.51
C ALA A 95 2.75 5.42 -9.12
N GLU A 96 1.79 4.49 -9.03
CA GLU A 96 1.25 4.02 -7.76
C GLU A 96 2.34 3.42 -6.88
N VAL A 97 3.10 2.44 -7.39
CA VAL A 97 4.14 1.75 -6.61
C VAL A 97 5.24 2.72 -6.18
N ALA A 98 5.68 3.61 -7.08
CA ALA A 98 6.70 4.60 -6.77
C ALA A 98 6.21 5.64 -5.74
N ALA A 99 4.97 6.13 -5.88
CA ALA A 99 4.40 7.08 -4.93
C ALA A 99 4.18 6.45 -3.56
N CYS A 100 3.66 5.22 -3.50
CA CYS A 100 3.50 4.47 -2.26
C CYS A 100 4.85 4.25 -1.57
N HIS A 101 5.89 3.84 -2.30
CA HIS A 101 7.23 3.69 -1.76
C HIS A 101 7.79 5.00 -1.19
N GLN A 102 7.60 6.12 -1.91
CA GLN A 102 8.03 7.44 -1.45
C GLN A 102 7.27 7.88 -0.18
N ILE A 103 5.94 7.69 -0.13
CA ILE A 103 5.12 7.98 1.05
C ILE A 103 5.58 7.15 2.25
N LEU A 104 5.78 5.84 2.07
CA LEU A 104 6.28 4.97 3.14
C LEU A 104 7.64 5.44 3.65
N THR A 105 8.54 5.86 2.76
CA THR A 105 9.84 6.41 3.15
C THR A 105 9.70 7.70 3.96
N LEU A 106 8.81 8.61 3.54
CA LEU A 106 8.56 9.86 4.26
C LEU A 106 7.93 9.61 5.65
N VAL A 107 6.97 8.68 5.74
CA VAL A 107 6.28 8.36 7.00
C VAL A 107 7.20 7.61 7.97
N LEU A 108 8.04 6.72 7.47
CA LEU A 108 8.97 5.92 8.28
C LEU A 108 10.29 6.65 8.58
N GLY A 109 10.50 7.85 8.03
CA GLY A 109 11.71 8.64 8.24
C GLY A 109 11.87 9.16 9.67
N GLU A 110 10.78 9.29 10.43
CA GLU A 110 10.83 9.68 11.84
C GLU A 110 10.73 8.45 12.75
N PRO A 111 11.69 8.26 13.68
CA PRO A 111 11.60 7.18 14.66
C PRO A 111 10.39 7.40 15.58
N ALA A 112 9.59 6.36 15.77
CA ALA A 112 8.45 6.42 16.67
C ALA A 112 8.89 6.84 18.10
N ALA A 113 8.19 7.82 18.67
CA ALA A 113 8.43 8.24 20.04
C ALA A 113 7.87 7.18 21.01
N PHE A 114 8.74 6.57 21.80
CA PHE A 114 8.36 5.64 22.87
C PHE A 114 8.60 6.28 24.24
N ASP A 115 7.68 6.03 25.19
CA ASP A 115 7.87 6.40 26.59
C ASP A 115 9.12 5.72 27.18
N SER A 116 9.80 6.43 28.08
CA SER A 116 11.04 5.95 28.69
C SER A 116 10.84 4.69 29.55
N GLY A 117 9.68 4.54 30.18
CA GLY A 117 9.32 3.34 30.96
C GLY A 117 9.12 2.12 30.07
N LEU A 118 8.47 2.29 28.92
CA LEU A 118 8.30 1.20 27.93
C LEU A 118 9.65 0.74 27.37
N LYS A 119 10.56 1.68 27.06
CA LYS A 119 11.93 1.33 26.61
C LYS A 119 12.65 0.48 27.66
N GLN A 120 12.60 0.87 28.93
CA GLN A 120 13.24 0.12 30.03
C GLN A 120 12.64 -1.28 30.20
N GLN A 121 11.31 -1.43 30.08
CA GLN A 121 10.66 -2.74 30.12
C GLN A 121 11.12 -3.64 28.97
N ILE A 122 11.21 -3.12 27.75
CA ILE A 122 11.70 -3.87 26.59
C ILE A 122 13.15 -4.32 26.79
N TYR A 123 14.03 -3.46 27.33
CA TYR A 123 15.42 -3.84 27.64
C TYR A 123 15.56 -4.93 28.71
N ARG A 124 14.61 -5.02 29.65
CA ARG A 124 14.56 -6.11 30.66
C ARG A 124 14.10 -7.44 30.09
N LEU A 125 13.39 -7.43 28.96
CA LEU A 125 12.95 -8.63 28.25
C LEU A 125 14.07 -9.26 27.40
N ASP A 126 15.21 -8.58 27.23
CA ASP A 126 16.36 -9.16 26.53
C ASP A 126 16.94 -10.32 27.36
N PRO A 127 16.90 -11.58 26.88
CA PRO A 127 17.43 -12.72 27.61
C PRO A 127 18.94 -12.62 27.88
N ARG A 128 19.66 -11.71 27.20
CA ARG A 128 21.09 -11.44 27.43
C ARG A 128 21.34 -10.50 28.62
N THR A 129 20.41 -9.62 28.96
CA THR A 129 20.49 -8.73 30.13
C THR A 129 19.93 -9.40 31.39
N ALA A 130 19.02 -10.38 31.24
CA ALA A 130 18.48 -11.18 32.34
C ALA A 130 19.54 -11.97 33.14
N ALA A 131 20.72 -12.21 32.56
CA ALA A 131 21.84 -12.88 33.23
C ALA A 131 22.70 -11.95 34.12
N ALA A 132 22.44 -10.63 34.09
CA ALA A 132 23.29 -9.63 34.74
C ALA A 132 22.67 -8.92 35.96
N GLU A 133 21.47 -9.31 36.42
CA GLU A 133 20.90 -8.75 37.65
C GLU A 133 21.02 -9.72 38.85
N PRO A 134 21.72 -9.34 39.94
CA PRO A 134 21.65 -10.07 41.19
C PRO A 134 20.26 -9.91 41.80
N ALA A 135 19.64 -11.05 42.11
CA ALA A 135 18.32 -11.17 42.72
C ALA A 135 18.16 -10.28 43.96
N SER A 136 17.37 -9.21 43.83
CA SER A 136 16.69 -8.59 44.97
C SER A 136 15.23 -9.02 44.95
N ALA A 137 14.82 -9.68 46.02
CA ALA A 137 13.51 -10.31 46.18
C ALA A 137 12.35 -9.29 46.14
N PRO A 138 11.17 -9.68 45.63
CA PRO A 138 10.04 -8.77 45.46
C PRO A 138 9.26 -8.59 46.77
N THR A 139 8.92 -7.35 47.10
CA THR A 139 7.81 -7.07 48.03
C THR A 139 6.55 -6.90 47.17
N ALA A 140 5.59 -7.80 47.39
CA ALA A 140 4.31 -7.80 46.71
C ALA A 140 3.44 -6.65 47.22
N ASP A 141 2.97 -5.79 46.32
CA ASP A 141 1.64 -5.21 46.44
C ASP A 141 1.01 -5.04 45.05
N ALA A 142 -0.28 -5.32 44.97
CA ALA A 142 -0.99 -5.70 43.75
C ALA A 142 -1.98 -4.62 43.28
N ALA A 143 -2.14 -4.47 41.94
CA ALA A 143 -3.40 -4.30 41.18
C ALA A 143 -3.16 -3.60 39.80
N PRO A 144 -4.10 -3.70 38.85
CA PRO A 144 -4.51 -4.90 38.13
C PRO A 144 -4.09 -4.83 36.65
N ALA A 145 -3.73 -5.98 36.07
CA ALA A 145 -3.38 -6.10 34.66
C ALA A 145 -4.59 -5.85 33.76
N ALA A 146 -4.48 -4.85 32.88
CA ALA A 146 -5.39 -4.68 31.75
C ALA A 146 -5.35 -5.95 30.89
N ARG A 147 -6.51 -6.60 30.79
CA ARG A 147 -6.70 -7.85 30.06
C ARG A 147 -6.70 -7.56 28.56
N TRP A 148 -5.55 -7.70 27.92
CA TRP A 148 -5.48 -7.68 26.45
C TRP A 148 -6.23 -8.90 25.91
N VAL A 149 -7.32 -8.66 25.20
CA VAL A 149 -8.01 -9.70 24.42
C VAL A 149 -7.25 -9.86 23.12
N ASN A 150 -6.58 -11.00 22.96
CA ASN A 150 -5.93 -11.37 21.71
C ASN A 150 -7.01 -11.90 20.73
N PRO A 151 -7.24 -11.28 19.56
CA PRO A 151 -8.33 -11.66 18.65
C PRO A 151 -8.00 -12.87 17.78
N THR A 152 -7.34 -13.89 18.35
CA THR A 152 -6.98 -15.11 17.63
C THR A 152 -7.34 -16.34 18.46
N GLN A 153 -8.64 -16.56 18.62
CA GLN A 153 -9.17 -17.90 18.81
C GLN A 153 -10.30 -18.15 17.81
N PRO A 154 -10.16 -19.13 16.89
CA PRO A 154 -11.29 -19.62 16.12
C PRO A 154 -12.09 -20.58 17.00
N GLY A 155 -13.27 -20.13 17.44
CA GLY A 155 -14.12 -20.89 18.36
C GLY A 155 -15.57 -20.40 18.38
N GLU A 156 -16.32 -20.81 17.36
CA GLU A 156 -17.69 -21.33 17.48
C GLU A 156 -18.74 -20.50 18.25
N ALA A 157 -19.37 -19.52 17.58
CA ALA A 157 -20.75 -19.07 17.89
C ALA A 157 -21.31 -18.08 16.83
N ALA A 158 -21.50 -18.49 15.57
CA ALA A 158 -22.41 -17.80 14.67
C ALA A 158 -23.74 -18.56 14.64
N ARG A 159 -24.60 -18.24 15.62
CA ARG A 159 -26.00 -18.67 15.61
C ARG A 159 -26.66 -18.12 14.35
N ARG A 160 -27.46 -18.97 13.73
CA ARG A 160 -28.28 -18.73 12.53
C ARG A 160 -29.04 -17.40 12.67
N VAL A 161 -28.84 -16.52 11.70
CA VAL A 161 -29.82 -15.48 11.37
C VAL A 161 -30.71 -16.10 10.30
N ASP A 162 -31.95 -16.43 10.67
CA ASP A 162 -32.95 -16.82 9.69
C ASP A 162 -33.31 -15.60 8.80
N PRO A 163 -33.50 -15.79 7.48
CA PRO A 163 -33.79 -14.72 6.54
C PRO A 163 -35.27 -14.28 6.66
N ALA A 164 -35.50 -12.98 6.77
CA ALA A 164 -36.82 -12.38 6.64
C ALA A 164 -37.34 -12.51 5.18
N PRO A 165 -38.63 -12.80 4.94
CA PRO A 165 -39.15 -13.13 3.62
C PRO A 165 -39.30 -11.90 2.68
N PRO A 166 -39.31 -12.13 1.35
CA PRO A 166 -39.28 -11.07 0.34
C PRO A 166 -40.66 -10.45 0.09
N ALA A 167 -40.77 -9.12 0.22
CA ALA A 167 -41.92 -8.37 -0.29
C ALA A 167 -41.67 -8.03 -1.78
N ALA A 168 -42.48 -8.64 -2.64
CA ALA A 168 -42.51 -8.38 -4.08
C ALA A 168 -43.29 -7.09 -4.42
N ASN A 169 -42.73 -6.34 -5.37
CA ASN A 169 -43.35 -5.46 -6.36
C ASN A 169 -44.31 -4.33 -5.91
N VAL A 170 -43.87 -3.09 -6.19
CA VAL A 170 -44.70 -2.11 -6.90
C VAL A 170 -43.81 -1.31 -7.87
N ALA A 171 -43.91 -1.66 -9.15
CA ALA A 171 -43.69 -0.71 -10.23
C ALA A 171 -44.87 0.26 -10.23
N THR A 172 -44.62 1.58 -10.25
CA THR A 172 -45.33 2.60 -11.04
C THR A 172 -44.87 4.01 -10.68
N ALA A 173 -44.58 4.80 -11.73
CA ALA A 173 -44.57 6.26 -11.81
C ALA A 173 -43.36 7.05 -11.26
N ALA A 174 -42.46 7.44 -12.17
CA ALA A 174 -42.00 8.83 -12.31
C ALA A 174 -41.37 9.07 -13.70
N LYS A 175 -42.25 9.18 -14.71
CA LYS A 175 -41.93 9.80 -16.00
C LYS A 175 -42.32 11.27 -15.85
N LEU A 176 -41.34 12.19 -15.77
CA LEU A 176 -41.50 13.64 -16.00
C LEU A 176 -40.15 14.35 -15.74
N ALA A 177 -39.30 14.47 -16.77
CA ALA A 177 -38.36 15.58 -16.98
C ALA A 177 -37.44 15.29 -18.18
N ALA A 178 -37.90 15.62 -19.39
CA ALA A 178 -37.06 16.07 -20.51
C ALA A 178 -38.00 16.49 -21.64
N GLY A 179 -38.72 17.60 -21.41
CA GLY A 179 -39.32 18.36 -22.48
C GLY A 179 -38.24 19.16 -23.21
N THR A 180 -38.18 18.95 -24.52
CA THR A 180 -38.30 20.04 -25.51
C THR A 180 -37.27 21.17 -25.44
N VAL A 181 -36.19 21.10 -26.25
CA VAL A 181 -35.58 22.30 -26.86
C VAL A 181 -35.09 22.01 -28.29
N SER A 182 -35.74 22.70 -29.23
CA SER A 182 -35.27 23.24 -30.51
C SER A 182 -34.71 22.35 -31.62
N ARG A 183 -35.53 22.19 -32.67
CA ARG A 183 -35.07 22.31 -34.07
C ARG A 183 -36.20 22.91 -34.93
N ALA A 184 -36.20 24.24 -35.00
CA ALA A 184 -36.93 25.01 -36.01
C ALA A 184 -35.91 25.90 -36.72
N LEU A 185 -35.98 25.87 -38.05
CA LEU A 185 -35.48 26.80 -39.09
C LEU A 185 -34.80 26.03 -40.22
N ARG A 186 -35.62 25.73 -41.23
CA ARG A 186 -35.32 25.96 -42.66
C ARG A 186 -36.64 25.83 -43.40
N ASP A 187 -37.29 26.99 -43.52
CA ASP A 187 -38.26 27.27 -44.56
C ASP A 187 -37.53 27.50 -45.90
N ASP A 188 -38.34 27.43 -46.96
CA ASP A 188 -38.16 27.93 -48.32
C ASP A 188 -37.33 27.07 -49.30
N GLU A 189 -37.75 26.80 -50.53
CA GLU A 189 -38.92 27.19 -51.33
C GLU A 189 -38.88 26.34 -52.63
N ASP A 190 -40.06 26.13 -53.22
CA ASP A 190 -40.37 25.95 -54.65
C ASP A 190 -40.03 24.70 -55.50
N GLU A 191 -41.11 24.31 -56.21
CA GLU A 191 -41.32 23.52 -57.44
C GLU A 191 -41.53 21.99 -57.38
#